data_AF-A0A3N0ZBG9-F1
#
_entry.id   AF-A0A3N0ZBG9-F1
#
_cell.length_a   1.000
_cell.length_b   1.000
_cell.length_c   1.000
_cell.angle_alpha   90.00
_cell.angle_beta   90.00
_cell.angle_gamma   90.00
#
_symmetry.space_group_name_H-M   'P 1'
#
loop_
_entity.id
_entity.type
_entity.pdbx_description
1 polymer ?
#
loop_
_entity_poly.entity_id
_entity_poly.type
_entity_poly.pdbx_seq_one_letter_code
_entity_poly.pdbx_strand_id
1 'polypeptide(L)'
;MTETPRDIQDDCGGEASTVANKAVLEGIAALQSNFQLFKSEIVEAIDNRLDQISTSIRAELTALKKETDVSISAMKSTMDDQAKTMAELERSATFTSDTVSQLQKDVEKLTSSVLQLTEKCTDLESRSRQQNLRILNIKEGEETGRKATDFIAHLLKNALSLETLPLIDRAHRSLRKRSDNSAKDLLRNRPEVRFGFLYPAKLRVTYNGEEKYFTDPVKAISFAEQHFGDGNVSTS
;
A
#
# COMPACT_ATOMS: atom_id res chain seq x y z
N MET A 1 102.39 -91.04 -48.18
CA MET A 1 103.18 -89.80 -47.98
C MET A 1 102.58 -89.12 -46.76
N THR A 2 103.06 -89.41 -45.54
CA THR A 2 104.15 -88.68 -44.84
C THR A 2 103.88 -87.17 -44.89
N GLU A 3 103.60 -86.47 -43.78
CA GLU A 3 104.52 -86.25 -42.66
C GLU A 3 103.81 -85.87 -41.35
N THR A 4 104.56 -86.10 -40.27
CA THR A 4 104.33 -85.76 -38.85
C THR A 4 104.92 -84.35 -38.53
N PRO A 5 105.07 -83.89 -37.27
CA PRO A 5 104.35 -82.74 -36.70
C PRO A 5 105.30 -81.58 -36.30
N ARG A 6 104.77 -80.41 -35.91
CA ARG A 6 105.49 -79.48 -35.03
C ARG A 6 104.55 -78.79 -34.05
N ASP A 7 104.97 -78.90 -32.80
CA ASP A 7 104.42 -78.31 -31.58
C ASP A 7 104.44 -76.78 -31.55
N ILE A 8 103.77 -76.29 -30.49
CA ILE A 8 103.90 -75.00 -29.78
C ILE A 8 102.96 -73.91 -30.28
N GLN A 9 101.85 -73.68 -29.55
CA GLN A 9 101.80 -72.58 -28.56
C GLN A 9 100.54 -72.71 -27.69
N ASP A 10 100.75 -72.66 -26.38
CA ASP A 10 99.72 -72.39 -25.37
C ASP A 10 98.84 -71.18 -25.75
N ASP A 11 97.52 -71.35 -25.68
CA ASP A 11 96.62 -70.21 -25.46
C ASP A 11 95.55 -70.58 -24.42
N CYS A 12 95.96 -70.50 -23.15
CA CYS A 12 95.08 -70.56 -21.98
C CYS A 12 94.17 -69.31 -21.82
N GLY A 13 93.99 -68.48 -22.86
CA GLY A 13 93.20 -67.24 -22.81
C GLY A 13 91.70 -67.36 -23.15
N GLY A 14 91.28 -68.47 -23.78
CA GLY A 14 89.91 -68.61 -24.33
C GLY A 14 88.81 -68.96 -23.31
N GLU A 15 89.13 -69.72 -22.26
CA GLU A 15 88.13 -70.19 -21.28
C GLU A 15 87.70 -69.11 -20.28
N ALA A 16 88.60 -68.18 -19.91
CA ALA A 16 88.26 -67.08 -19.01
C ALA A 16 87.37 -66.01 -19.68
N SER A 17 87.60 -65.73 -20.97
CA SER A 17 86.81 -64.76 -21.75
C SER A 17 85.40 -65.27 -22.07
N THR A 18 85.25 -66.56 -22.36
CA THR A 18 83.95 -67.19 -22.63
C THR A 18 83.07 -67.28 -21.39
N VAL A 19 83.65 -67.57 -20.21
CA VAL A 19 82.92 -67.56 -18.93
C VAL A 19 82.48 -66.14 -18.54
N ALA A 20 83.33 -65.13 -18.75
CA ALA A 20 82.98 -63.73 -18.51
C ALA A 20 81.85 -63.23 -19.43
N ASN A 21 81.90 -63.55 -20.73
CA ASN A 21 80.84 -63.21 -21.68
C ASN A 21 79.51 -63.93 -21.37
N LYS A 22 79.57 -65.17 -20.88
CA LYS A 22 78.39 -65.92 -20.44
C LYS A 22 77.73 -65.31 -19.21
N ALA A 23 78.51 -64.90 -18.21
CA ALA A 23 77.99 -64.21 -17.03
C ALA A 23 77.36 -62.84 -17.37
N VAL A 24 77.92 -62.10 -18.33
CA VAL A 24 77.34 -60.86 -18.84
C VAL A 24 76.01 -61.12 -19.57
N LEU A 25 75.93 -62.15 -20.40
CA LEU A 25 74.68 -62.55 -21.08
C LEU A 25 73.59 -62.97 -20.09
N GLU A 26 73.94 -63.74 -19.05
CA GLU A 26 73.00 -64.10 -17.97
C GLU A 26 72.53 -62.86 -17.20
N GLY A 27 73.42 -61.90 -16.93
CA GLY A 27 73.07 -60.61 -16.31
C GLY A 27 72.12 -59.76 -17.18
N ILE A 28 72.37 -59.70 -18.49
CA ILE A 28 71.49 -59.00 -19.44
C ILE A 28 70.12 -59.69 -19.51
N ALA A 29 70.07 -61.02 -19.53
CA ALA A 29 68.81 -61.77 -19.55
C ALA A 29 67.99 -61.57 -18.26
N ALA A 30 68.65 -61.54 -17.10
CA ALA A 30 68.00 -61.22 -15.83
C ALA A 30 67.45 -59.79 -15.81
N LEU A 31 68.21 -58.82 -16.35
CA LEU A 31 67.79 -57.42 -16.43
C LEU A 31 66.62 -57.23 -17.40
N GLN A 32 66.62 -57.95 -18.53
CA GLN A 32 65.48 -58.00 -19.46
C GLN A 32 64.24 -58.60 -18.80
N SER A 33 64.38 -59.68 -18.03
CA SER A 33 63.28 -60.29 -17.27
C SER A 33 62.69 -59.31 -16.24
N ASN A 34 63.56 -58.66 -15.47
CA ASN A 34 63.15 -57.64 -14.50
C ASN A 34 62.45 -56.44 -15.18
N PHE A 35 62.94 -56.02 -16.35
CA PHE A 35 62.30 -54.94 -17.10
C PHE A 35 60.92 -55.33 -17.64
N GLN A 36 60.73 -56.59 -18.05
CA GLN A 36 59.41 -57.08 -18.47
C GLN A 36 58.44 -57.21 -17.30
N LEU A 37 58.92 -57.70 -16.14
CA LEU A 37 58.15 -57.71 -14.90
C LEU A 37 57.72 -56.30 -14.51
N PHE A 38 58.66 -55.35 -14.47
CA PHE A 38 58.38 -53.97 -14.12
C PHE A 38 57.42 -53.29 -15.11
N LYS A 39 57.56 -53.58 -16.42
CA LYS A 39 56.61 -53.12 -17.44
C LYS A 39 55.21 -53.67 -17.19
N SER A 40 55.09 -54.96 -16.88
CA SER A 40 53.82 -55.60 -16.57
C SER A 40 53.17 -54.97 -15.33
N GLU A 41 53.95 -54.77 -14.26
CA GLU A 41 53.49 -54.14 -13.02
C GLU A 41 52.99 -52.71 -13.25
N ILE A 42 53.69 -51.91 -14.06
CA ILE A 42 53.25 -50.53 -14.39
C ILE A 42 51.95 -50.54 -15.17
N VAL A 43 51.84 -51.38 -16.20
CA VAL A 43 50.63 -51.45 -17.04
C VAL A 43 49.44 -51.87 -16.18
N GLU A 44 49.61 -52.90 -15.34
CA GLU A 44 48.59 -53.37 -14.43
C GLU A 44 48.19 -52.30 -13.39
N ALA A 45 49.15 -51.54 -12.85
CA ALA A 45 48.86 -50.44 -11.94
C ALA A 45 48.08 -49.29 -12.61
N ILE A 46 48.40 -48.96 -13.87
CA ILE A 46 47.69 -47.95 -14.65
C ILE A 46 46.27 -48.41 -14.96
N ASP A 47 46.10 -49.66 -15.42
CA ASP A 47 44.79 -50.23 -15.73
C ASP A 47 43.90 -50.26 -14.48
N ASN A 48 44.45 -50.68 -13.34
CA ASN A 48 43.75 -50.65 -12.06
C ASN A 48 43.32 -49.23 -11.66
N ARG A 49 44.19 -48.22 -11.82
CA ARG A 49 43.82 -46.83 -11.54
C ARG A 49 42.78 -46.30 -12.52
N LEU A 50 42.86 -46.66 -13.81
CA LEU A 50 41.88 -46.29 -14.83
C LEU A 50 40.51 -46.90 -14.53
N ASP A 51 40.46 -48.15 -14.08
CA ASP A 51 39.22 -48.83 -13.68
C ASP A 51 38.63 -48.22 -12.40
N GLN A 52 39.47 -47.92 -11.40
CA GLN A 52 39.03 -47.22 -10.19
C GLN A 52 38.44 -45.84 -10.51
N ILE A 53 39.11 -45.05 -11.35
CA ILE A 53 38.61 -43.74 -11.78
C ILE A 53 37.29 -43.89 -12.55
N SER A 54 37.25 -44.82 -13.50
CA SER A 54 36.06 -45.04 -14.33
C SER A 54 34.85 -45.50 -13.51
N THR A 55 35.07 -46.37 -12.52
CA THR A 55 34.01 -46.83 -11.61
C THR A 55 33.56 -45.73 -10.65
N SER A 56 34.48 -44.93 -10.09
CA SER A 56 34.15 -43.78 -9.23
C SER A 56 33.31 -42.75 -9.98
N ILE A 57 33.73 -42.33 -11.18
CA ILE A 57 33.01 -41.34 -11.99
C ILE A 57 31.61 -41.85 -12.35
N ARG A 58 31.48 -43.12 -12.75
CA ARG A 58 30.17 -43.72 -13.04
C ARG A 58 29.27 -43.73 -11.81
N ALA A 59 29.82 -44.10 -10.65
CA ALA A 59 29.07 -44.11 -9.39
C ALA A 59 28.56 -42.70 -9.04
N GLU A 60 29.43 -41.70 -9.07
CA GLU A 60 29.08 -40.30 -8.82
C GLU A 60 28.04 -39.77 -9.80
N LEU A 61 28.19 -40.05 -11.10
CA LEU A 61 27.21 -39.67 -12.12
C LEU A 61 25.84 -40.31 -11.86
N THR A 62 25.80 -41.58 -11.46
CA THR A 62 24.52 -42.24 -11.13
C THR A 62 23.89 -41.69 -9.84
N ALA A 63 24.72 -41.31 -8.86
CA ALA A 63 24.25 -40.69 -7.62
C ALA A 63 23.65 -39.31 -7.89
N LEU A 64 24.37 -38.45 -8.62
CA LEU A 64 23.89 -37.13 -9.03
C LEU A 64 22.62 -37.21 -9.89
N LYS A 65 22.55 -38.19 -10.80
CA LYS A 65 21.34 -38.41 -11.60
C LYS A 65 20.13 -38.76 -10.72
N LYS A 66 20.30 -39.66 -9.73
CA LYS A 66 19.23 -39.99 -8.80
C LYS A 66 18.81 -38.80 -7.95
N GLU A 67 19.77 -38.03 -7.44
CA GLU A 67 19.49 -36.84 -6.63
C GLU A 67 18.73 -35.78 -7.42
N THR A 68 19.15 -35.52 -8.67
CA THR A 68 18.45 -34.60 -9.57
C THR A 68 17.05 -35.09 -9.93
N ASP A 69 16.85 -36.38 -10.19
CA ASP A 69 15.52 -36.97 -10.46
C ASP A 69 14.58 -36.83 -9.24
N VAL A 70 15.09 -37.05 -8.02
CA VAL A 70 14.34 -36.86 -6.78
C VAL A 70 13.96 -35.39 -6.59
N SER A 71 14.91 -34.48 -6.78
CA SER A 71 14.68 -33.04 -6.66
C SER A 71 13.67 -32.53 -7.69
N ILE A 72 13.77 -32.97 -8.96
CA ILE A 72 12.82 -32.64 -10.02
C ILE A 72 11.42 -33.15 -9.68
N SER A 73 11.31 -34.37 -9.15
CA SER A 73 10.02 -34.96 -8.77
C SER A 73 9.37 -34.18 -7.62
N ALA A 74 10.15 -33.80 -6.62
CA ALA A 74 9.70 -32.96 -5.52
C ALA A 74 9.24 -31.58 -6.03
N MET A 75 10.03 -30.93 -6.89
CA MET A 75 9.68 -29.65 -7.50
C MET A 75 8.37 -29.72 -8.29
N LYS A 76 8.17 -30.77 -9.09
CA LYS A 76 6.92 -30.98 -9.84
C LYS A 76 5.72 -31.07 -8.91
N SER A 77 5.82 -31.85 -7.82
CA SER A 77 4.75 -31.94 -6.83
C SER A 77 4.43 -30.58 -6.20
N THR A 78 5.45 -29.81 -5.82
CA THR A 78 5.23 -28.47 -5.26
C THR A 78 4.63 -27.51 -6.27
N MET A 79 5.00 -27.64 -7.55
CA MET A 79 4.46 -26.84 -8.64
C MET A 79 2.98 -27.15 -8.90
N ASP A 80 2.60 -28.43 -8.85
CA ASP A 80 1.19 -28.85 -8.95
C ASP A 80 0.35 -28.32 -7.79
N ASP A 81 0.88 -28.33 -6.56
CA ASP A 81 0.19 -27.78 -5.40
C ASP A 81 0.10 -26.24 -5.44
N GLN A 82 1.14 -25.56 -5.93
CA GLN A 82 1.10 -24.14 -6.20
C GLN A 82 0.08 -23.78 -7.29
N ALA A 83 -0.05 -24.59 -8.34
CA ALA A 83 -1.06 -24.38 -9.38
C ALA A 83 -2.49 -24.47 -8.81
N LYS A 84 -2.74 -25.41 -7.89
CA LYS A 84 -4.04 -25.53 -7.20
C LYS A 84 -4.34 -24.32 -6.33
N THR A 85 -3.38 -23.91 -5.49
CA THR A 85 -3.58 -22.74 -4.62
C THR A 85 -3.76 -21.45 -5.41
N MET A 86 -3.08 -21.31 -6.54
CA MET A 86 -3.26 -20.18 -7.46
C MET A 86 -4.68 -20.15 -8.06
N ALA A 87 -5.20 -21.29 -8.51
CA ALA A 87 -6.57 -21.38 -9.03
C ALA A 87 -7.64 -21.04 -7.96
N GLU A 88 -7.42 -21.45 -6.71
CA GLU A 88 -8.31 -21.10 -5.59
C GLU A 88 -8.26 -19.60 -5.26
N LEU A 89 -7.06 -19.00 -5.28
CA LEU A 89 -6.88 -17.57 -5.09
C LEU A 89 -7.54 -16.76 -6.20
N GLU A 90 -7.42 -17.16 -7.47
CA GLU A 90 -8.09 -16.52 -8.59
C GLU A 90 -9.62 -16.55 -8.44
N ARG A 91 -10.17 -17.68 -7.99
CA ARG A 91 -11.61 -17.81 -7.73
C ARG A 91 -12.06 -16.90 -6.58
N SER A 92 -11.31 -16.85 -5.48
CA SER A 92 -11.60 -15.98 -4.34
C SER A 92 -11.48 -14.50 -4.72
N ALA A 93 -10.46 -14.14 -5.50
CA ALA A 93 -10.27 -12.79 -6.03
C ALA A 93 -11.43 -12.37 -6.93
N THR A 94 -11.93 -13.27 -7.78
CA THR A 94 -13.10 -12.99 -8.63
C THR A 94 -14.35 -12.76 -7.78
N PHE A 95 -14.62 -13.63 -6.80
CA PHE A 95 -15.77 -13.50 -5.90
C PHE A 95 -15.73 -12.21 -5.06
N THR A 96 -14.55 -11.86 -4.55
CA THR A 96 -14.37 -10.61 -3.79
C THR A 96 -14.54 -9.39 -4.69
N SER A 97 -14.04 -9.43 -5.93
CA SER A 97 -14.26 -8.38 -6.93
C SER A 97 -15.75 -8.17 -7.26
N ASP A 98 -16.51 -9.25 -7.42
CA ASP A 98 -17.95 -9.20 -7.65
C ASP A 98 -18.69 -8.59 -6.44
N THR A 99 -18.32 -9.01 -5.23
CA THR A 99 -18.91 -8.49 -3.98
C THR A 99 -18.62 -7.01 -3.80
N VAL A 100 -17.38 -6.58 -4.07
CA VAL A 100 -16.99 -5.16 -4.03
C VAL A 100 -17.81 -4.36 -5.05
N SER A 101 -17.98 -4.88 -6.26
CA SER A 101 -18.78 -4.23 -7.31
C SER A 101 -20.25 -4.09 -6.91
N GLN A 102 -20.81 -5.09 -6.21
CA GLN A 102 -22.18 -5.01 -5.70
C GLN A 102 -22.31 -3.99 -4.57
N LEU A 103 -21.37 -3.98 -3.61
CA LEU A 103 -21.35 -3.02 -2.52
C LEU A 103 -21.20 -1.58 -3.02
N GLN A 104 -20.40 -1.35 -4.05
CA GLN A 104 -20.28 -0.03 -4.69
C GLN A 104 -21.63 0.45 -5.23
N LYS A 105 -22.39 -0.40 -5.92
CA LYS A 105 -23.73 -0.06 -6.42
C LYS A 105 -24.70 0.26 -5.28
N ASP A 106 -24.65 -0.50 -4.20
CA ASP A 106 -25.52 -0.29 -3.05
C ASP A 106 -25.18 1.02 -2.33
N VAL A 107 -23.89 1.35 -2.22
CA VAL A 107 -23.43 2.64 -1.69
C VAL A 107 -23.93 3.79 -2.55
N GLU A 108 -23.81 3.72 -3.89
CA GLU A 108 -24.32 4.76 -4.79
C GLU A 108 -25.83 4.98 -4.61
N LYS A 109 -26.60 3.89 -4.57
CA LYS A 109 -28.06 3.94 -4.34
C LYS A 109 -28.42 4.52 -2.98
N LEU A 110 -27.67 4.16 -1.94
CA LEU A 110 -27.90 4.69 -0.61
C LEU A 110 -27.54 6.17 -0.54
N THR A 111 -26.44 6.59 -1.15
CA THR A 111 -26.03 8.00 -1.25
C THR A 111 -27.09 8.83 -1.96
N SER A 112 -27.64 8.36 -3.09
CA SER A 112 -28.72 9.08 -3.78
C SER A 112 -29.97 9.20 -2.91
N SER A 113 -30.32 8.14 -2.18
CA SER A 113 -31.48 8.12 -1.28
C SER A 113 -31.29 9.10 -0.11
N VAL A 114 -30.08 9.14 0.47
CA VAL A 114 -29.74 10.07 1.55
C VAL A 114 -29.81 11.51 1.06
N LEU A 115 -29.32 11.81 -0.14
CA LEU A 115 -29.44 13.15 -0.73
C LEU A 115 -30.91 13.56 -0.90
N GLN A 116 -31.72 12.69 -1.50
CA GLN A 116 -33.16 12.95 -1.70
C GLN A 116 -33.91 13.15 -0.37
N LEU A 117 -33.63 12.31 0.63
CA LEU A 117 -34.24 12.44 1.96
C LEU A 117 -33.78 13.72 2.65
N THR A 118 -32.51 14.09 2.50
CA THR A 118 -31.99 15.34 3.06
C THR A 118 -32.68 16.54 2.43
N GLU A 119 -32.77 16.60 1.09
CA GLU A 119 -33.48 17.68 0.39
C GLU A 119 -34.95 17.75 0.82
N LYS A 120 -35.63 16.61 0.89
CA LYS A 120 -37.03 16.54 1.35
C LYS A 120 -37.19 17.03 2.80
N CYS A 121 -36.31 16.61 3.71
CA CYS A 121 -36.33 17.07 5.10
C CYS A 121 -36.10 18.58 5.19
N THR A 122 -35.15 19.10 4.41
CA THR A 122 -34.87 20.55 4.40
C THR A 122 -35.99 21.38 3.79
N ASP A 123 -36.69 20.88 2.77
CA ASP A 123 -37.89 21.51 2.21
C ASP A 123 -39.04 21.50 3.23
N LEU A 124 -39.29 20.38 3.89
CA LEU A 124 -40.31 20.26 4.93
C LEU A 124 -40.03 21.17 6.13
N GLU A 125 -38.78 21.24 6.59
CA GLU A 125 -38.38 22.14 7.67
C GLU A 125 -38.56 23.61 7.27
N SER A 126 -38.19 23.95 6.03
CA SER A 126 -38.38 25.30 5.48
C SER A 126 -39.85 25.68 5.44
N ARG A 127 -40.72 24.83 4.86
CA ARG A 127 -42.17 25.07 4.80
C ARG A 127 -42.82 25.17 6.18
N SER A 128 -42.43 24.30 7.11
CA SER A 128 -42.91 24.34 8.49
C SER A 128 -42.57 25.65 9.21
N ARG A 129 -41.45 26.29 8.84
CA ARG A 129 -41.00 27.56 9.46
C ARG A 129 -41.31 28.80 8.64
N GLN A 130 -41.87 28.69 7.43
CA GLN A 130 -42.17 29.84 6.56
C GLN A 130 -43.08 30.88 7.22
N GLN A 131 -44.02 30.43 8.07
CA GLN A 131 -44.94 31.30 8.79
C GLN A 131 -44.38 31.83 10.12
N ASN A 132 -43.17 31.40 10.51
CA ASN A 132 -42.54 31.85 11.74
C ASN A 132 -41.71 33.11 11.49
N LEU A 133 -42.14 34.23 12.08
CA LEU A 133 -41.38 35.49 12.06
C LEU A 133 -40.51 35.61 13.30
N ARG A 134 -39.27 36.11 13.12
CA ARG A 134 -38.36 36.43 14.22
C ARG A 134 -38.07 37.92 14.25
N ILE A 135 -38.64 38.59 15.25
CA ILE A 135 -38.41 40.01 15.50
C ILE A 135 -37.22 40.15 16.45
N LEU A 136 -36.27 41.02 16.10
CA LEU A 136 -35.07 41.29 16.89
C LEU A 136 -35.18 42.67 17.55
N ASN A 137 -34.38 42.90 18.60
CA ASN A 137 -34.24 44.20 19.27
C ASN A 137 -35.46 44.74 20.04
N ILE A 138 -36.36 43.87 20.51
CA ILE A 138 -37.41 44.27 21.45
C ILE A 138 -36.82 44.24 22.87
N LYS A 139 -36.72 45.40 23.53
CA LYS A 139 -36.26 45.50 24.93
C LYS A 139 -37.14 44.67 25.86
N GLU A 140 -36.53 44.11 26.90
CA GLU A 140 -37.25 43.34 27.91
C GLU A 140 -38.10 44.28 28.78
N GLY A 141 -39.33 43.89 29.10
CA GLY A 141 -40.26 44.68 29.92
C GLY A 141 -41.19 45.62 29.16
N GLU A 142 -40.94 45.91 27.88
CA GLU A 142 -41.82 46.73 27.01
C GLU A 142 -43.24 46.17 26.90
N GLU A 143 -43.37 44.85 27.06
CA GLU A 143 -44.65 44.15 26.99
C GLU A 143 -45.60 44.54 28.14
N THR A 144 -45.12 45.25 29.18
CA THR A 144 -45.92 45.85 30.28
C THR A 144 -47.03 44.93 30.80
N GLY A 145 -46.76 43.62 30.91
CA GLY A 145 -47.72 42.61 31.37
C GLY A 145 -48.86 42.24 30.41
N ARG A 146 -48.87 42.74 29.16
CA ARG A 146 -49.82 42.30 28.12
C ARG A 146 -49.44 40.91 27.60
N LYS A 147 -50.41 40.18 27.05
CA LYS A 147 -50.13 38.93 26.34
C LYS A 147 -49.20 39.24 25.16
N ALA A 148 -48.13 38.46 25.00
CA ALA A 148 -47.14 38.66 23.96
C ALA A 148 -47.75 38.69 22.54
N THR A 149 -48.84 37.95 22.32
CA THR A 149 -49.60 37.95 21.06
C THR A 149 -50.14 39.34 20.71
N ASP A 150 -50.76 40.00 21.68
CA ASP A 150 -51.46 41.27 21.47
C ASP A 150 -50.44 42.40 21.27
N PHE A 151 -49.35 42.38 22.05
CA PHE A 151 -48.25 43.32 21.89
C PHE A 151 -47.65 43.25 20.49
N ILE A 152 -47.33 42.05 20.00
CA ILE A 152 -46.74 41.87 18.67
C ILE A 152 -47.75 42.22 17.56
N ALA A 153 -49.03 41.92 17.74
CA ALA A 153 -50.06 42.28 16.76
C ALA A 153 -50.17 43.80 16.59
N HIS A 154 -50.15 44.56 17.70
CA HIS A 154 -50.11 46.03 17.67
C HIS A 154 -48.80 46.57 17.11
N LEU A 155 -47.67 45.97 17.47
CA LEU A 155 -46.35 46.37 16.96
C LEU A 155 -46.30 46.24 15.44
N LEU A 156 -46.76 45.11 14.89
CA LEU A 156 -46.78 44.87 13.45
C LEU A 156 -47.76 45.81 12.73
N LYS A 157 -48.94 46.07 13.30
CA LYS A 157 -49.89 47.04 12.75
C LYS A 157 -49.26 48.42 12.60
N ASN A 158 -48.58 48.89 13.65
CA ASN A 158 -47.96 50.21 13.66
C ASN A 158 -46.73 50.27 12.75
N ALA A 159 -45.87 49.24 12.77
CA ALA A 159 -44.64 49.21 11.99
C ALA A 159 -44.89 49.08 10.48
N LEU A 160 -45.91 48.32 10.08
CA LEU A 160 -46.25 48.06 8.67
C LEU A 160 -47.45 48.87 8.17
N SER A 161 -48.06 49.71 9.01
CA SER A 161 -49.27 50.50 8.69
C SER A 161 -50.43 49.65 8.17
N LEU A 162 -50.71 48.51 8.84
CA LEU A 162 -51.80 47.62 8.45
C LEU A 162 -53.16 48.20 8.84
N GLU A 163 -54.18 48.00 8.00
CA GLU A 163 -55.55 48.46 8.27
C GLU A 163 -56.18 47.67 9.44
N THR A 164 -55.96 46.35 9.46
CA THR A 164 -56.47 45.42 10.47
C THR A 164 -55.38 44.87 11.37
N LEU A 165 -55.78 44.36 12.54
CA LEU A 165 -54.85 43.70 13.46
C LEU A 165 -54.55 42.29 12.93
N PRO A 166 -53.27 41.91 12.72
CA PRO A 166 -52.94 40.59 12.19
C PRO A 166 -53.26 39.48 13.21
N LEU A 167 -53.77 38.34 12.73
CA LEU A 167 -54.01 37.16 13.55
C LEU A 167 -52.68 36.43 13.79
N ILE A 168 -52.34 36.22 15.06
CA ILE A 168 -51.11 35.56 15.49
C ILE A 168 -51.47 34.35 16.35
N ASP A 169 -51.13 33.15 15.89
CA ASP A 169 -51.44 31.91 16.62
C ASP A 169 -50.64 31.78 17.92
N ARG A 170 -49.34 32.08 17.87
CA ARG A 170 -48.41 31.97 19.00
C ARG A 170 -47.33 33.03 18.92
N ALA A 171 -47.10 33.72 20.03
CA ALA A 171 -45.97 34.62 20.20
C ALA A 171 -45.24 34.26 21.49
N HIS A 172 -43.93 34.13 21.42
CA HIS A 172 -43.08 33.85 22.58
C HIS A 172 -41.69 34.44 22.38
N ARG A 173 -41.03 34.80 23.49
CA ARG A 173 -39.64 35.24 23.49
C ARG A 173 -38.73 34.03 23.45
N SER A 174 -37.78 33.96 22.51
CA SER A 174 -36.83 32.85 22.44
C SER A 174 -35.85 32.90 23.62
N LEU A 175 -35.72 31.82 24.40
CA LEU A 175 -34.78 31.67 25.52
C LEU A 175 -33.30 31.52 25.09
N ARG A 176 -32.88 32.14 23.98
CA ARG A 176 -31.53 31.95 23.46
C ARG A 176 -30.56 32.84 24.22
N LYS A 177 -29.54 32.24 24.85
CA LYS A 177 -28.38 32.97 25.38
C LYS A 177 -27.82 33.86 24.26
N ARG A 178 -27.71 35.16 24.53
CA ARG A 178 -27.01 36.09 23.63
C ARG A 178 -25.58 35.55 23.51
N SER A 179 -25.17 35.16 22.30
CA SER A 179 -23.78 34.77 22.07
C SER A 179 -23.04 36.08 21.89
N ASP A 180 -22.27 36.51 22.89
CA ASP A 180 -21.66 37.84 22.91
C ASP A 180 -20.63 38.07 21.77
N ASN A 181 -20.23 37.01 21.06
CA ASN A 181 -19.27 37.05 19.94
C ASN A 181 -19.85 36.45 18.64
N SER A 182 -21.03 36.90 18.19
CA SER A 182 -21.50 36.53 16.85
C SER A 182 -20.93 37.51 15.82
N ALA A 183 -20.52 37.02 14.65
CA ALA A 183 -20.21 37.87 13.49
C ALA A 183 -21.33 38.91 13.23
N LYS A 184 -22.59 38.55 13.53
CA LYS A 184 -23.73 39.45 13.42
C LYS A 184 -23.65 40.69 14.31
N ASP A 185 -23.08 40.58 15.50
CA ASP A 185 -23.02 41.70 16.44
C ASP A 185 -22.00 42.74 15.97
N LEU A 186 -20.88 42.28 15.40
CA LEU A 186 -19.88 43.14 14.74
C LEU A 186 -20.43 43.84 13.49
N LEU A 187 -21.31 43.16 12.73
CA LEU A 187 -21.91 43.72 11.51
C LEU A 187 -23.13 44.63 11.77
N ARG A 188 -23.77 44.55 12.95
CA ARG A 188 -25.08 45.19 13.22
C ARG A 188 -25.02 46.72 13.33
N ASN A 189 -23.91 47.28 13.81
CA ASN A 189 -23.79 48.72 14.09
C ASN A 189 -23.11 49.51 12.95
N ARG A 190 -22.95 48.91 11.76
CA ARG A 190 -22.24 49.53 10.63
C ARG A 190 -23.24 49.89 9.51
N PRO A 191 -23.48 51.17 9.22
CA PRO A 191 -24.50 51.60 8.23
C PRO A 191 -24.15 51.20 6.79
N GLU A 192 -22.87 50.97 6.48
CA GLU A 192 -22.39 50.59 5.14
C GLU A 192 -22.48 49.08 4.85
N VAL A 193 -22.83 48.28 5.86
CA VAL A 193 -22.84 46.82 5.77
C VAL A 193 -24.28 46.31 5.76
N ARG A 194 -24.60 45.50 4.75
CA ARG A 194 -25.87 44.75 4.71
C ARG A 194 -25.56 43.27 4.87
N PHE A 195 -26.25 42.58 5.75
CA PHE A 195 -26.06 41.13 5.91
C PHE A 195 -27.39 40.39 6.07
N GLY A 196 -27.41 39.13 5.69
CA GLY A 196 -28.58 38.26 5.77
C GLY A 196 -28.18 36.79 5.69
N PHE A 197 -29.08 35.89 6.07
CA PHE A 197 -28.87 34.47 5.83
C PHE A 197 -29.59 34.04 4.55
N LEU A 198 -28.87 33.38 3.67
CA LEU A 198 -29.39 32.69 2.49
C LEU A 198 -29.51 31.20 2.80
N TYR A 199 -30.52 30.56 2.23
CA TYR A 199 -30.69 29.12 2.32
C TYR A 199 -29.69 28.38 1.40
N PRO A 200 -29.10 27.23 1.83
CA PRO A 200 -29.09 26.69 3.19
C PRO A 200 -28.00 27.33 4.07
N ALA A 201 -28.41 28.01 5.15
CA ALA A 201 -27.58 28.55 6.23
C ALA A 201 -26.28 29.29 5.84
N LYS A 202 -26.24 29.99 4.70
CA LYS A 202 -25.10 30.81 4.26
C LYS A 202 -25.26 32.25 4.72
N LEU A 203 -24.34 32.78 5.51
CA LEU A 203 -24.31 34.21 5.83
C LEU A 203 -23.82 34.97 4.59
N ARG A 204 -24.67 35.83 4.03
CA ARG A 204 -24.30 36.81 3.01
C ARG A 204 -23.98 38.13 3.69
N VAL A 205 -22.82 38.70 3.39
CA VAL A 205 -22.39 40.03 3.84
C VAL A 205 -22.06 40.86 2.60
N THR A 206 -22.69 42.01 2.47
CA THR A 206 -22.45 42.99 1.41
C THR A 206 -21.73 44.18 2.03
N TYR A 207 -20.51 44.46 1.57
CA TYR A 207 -19.67 45.56 2.03
C TYR A 207 -18.83 46.10 0.87
N ASN A 208 -18.72 47.43 0.71
CA ASN A 208 -18.00 48.09 -0.39
C ASN A 208 -18.42 47.64 -1.79
N GLY A 209 -19.69 47.28 -1.98
CA GLY A 209 -20.22 46.79 -3.26
C GLY A 209 -19.89 45.32 -3.57
N GLU A 210 -19.11 44.64 -2.73
CA GLU A 210 -18.85 43.21 -2.84
C GLU A 210 -19.78 42.38 -1.97
N GLU A 211 -20.21 41.22 -2.47
CA GLU A 211 -20.94 40.22 -1.70
C GLU A 211 -20.04 39.04 -1.33
N LYS A 212 -20.02 38.69 -0.05
CA LYS A 212 -19.29 37.53 0.49
C LYS A 212 -20.26 36.55 1.16
N TYR A 213 -20.00 35.26 0.95
CA TYR A 213 -20.85 34.17 1.42
C TYR A 213 -20.06 33.25 2.35
N PHE A 214 -20.61 32.99 3.53
CA PHE A 214 -19.98 32.14 4.55
C PHE A 214 -20.92 31.01 4.96
N THR A 215 -20.48 29.76 4.80
CA THR A 215 -21.15 28.58 5.35
C THR A 215 -20.69 28.26 6.78
N ASP A 216 -19.45 28.62 7.10
CA ASP A 216 -18.80 28.36 8.39
C ASP A 216 -18.89 29.58 9.32
N PRO A 217 -19.45 29.44 10.52
CA PRO A 217 -19.54 30.55 11.48
C PRO A 217 -18.18 31.10 11.90
N VAL A 218 -17.12 30.29 11.97
CA VAL A 218 -15.78 30.75 12.39
C VAL A 218 -15.19 31.70 11.37
N LYS A 219 -15.26 31.33 10.08
CA LYS A 219 -14.78 32.18 8.97
C LYS A 219 -15.54 33.50 8.90
N ALA A 220 -16.85 33.47 9.15
CA ALA A 220 -17.65 34.68 9.20
C ALA A 220 -17.24 35.62 10.34
N ILE A 221 -16.88 35.08 11.51
CA ILE A 221 -16.40 35.86 12.67
C ILE A 221 -15.06 36.49 12.35
N SER A 222 -14.07 35.71 11.89
CA SER A 222 -12.75 36.24 11.54
C SER A 222 -12.82 37.33 10.47
N PHE A 223 -13.69 37.16 9.46
CA PHE A 223 -13.95 38.20 8.46
C PHE A 223 -14.52 39.47 9.10
N ALA A 224 -15.49 39.33 10.00
CA ALA A 224 -16.11 40.47 10.66
C ALA A 224 -15.14 41.20 11.60
N GLU A 225 -14.29 40.47 12.31
CA GLU A 225 -13.23 41.03 13.17
C GLU A 225 -12.17 41.77 12.34
N GLN A 226 -11.71 41.18 11.24
CA GLN A 226 -10.68 41.78 10.38
C GLN A 226 -11.13 43.11 9.74
N HIS A 227 -12.39 43.18 9.30
CA HIS A 227 -12.89 44.35 8.56
C HIS A 227 -13.65 45.35 9.43
N PHE A 228 -14.21 44.92 10.56
CA PHE A 228 -15.10 45.75 11.39
C PHE A 228 -14.83 45.66 12.89
N GLY A 229 -13.83 44.88 13.32
CA GLY A 229 -13.40 44.85 14.72
C GLY A 229 -12.92 46.23 15.14
N ASP A 230 -13.45 46.73 16.25
CA ASP A 230 -12.92 47.95 16.86
C ASP A 230 -11.47 47.67 17.24
N GLY A 231 -10.55 48.37 16.57
CA GLY A 231 -9.11 48.19 16.76
C GLY A 231 -8.78 48.22 18.24
N ASN A 232 -8.28 47.10 18.76
CA ASN A 232 -7.72 47.07 20.09
C ASN A 232 -6.56 48.07 20.10
N VAL A 233 -6.72 49.11 20.92
CA VAL A 233 -5.76 50.18 21.15
C VAL A 233 -4.39 49.54 21.42
N SER A 234 -3.50 49.63 20.43
CA SER A 234 -2.06 49.48 20.63
C SER A 234 -1.44 50.85 20.44
N THR A 235 -1.51 51.69 21.48
CA THR A 235 -0.52 52.75 21.72
C THR A 235 -0.54 53.12 23.19
N SER A 236 0.66 53.13 23.77
CA SER A 236 1.08 53.50 25.13
C SER A 236 1.02 52.39 26.18
#